data_AF-Q0ISH3-F1
#
_entry.id   AF-Q0ISH3-F1
#
_cell.length_a   1.000
_cell.length_b   1.000
_cell.length_c   1.000
_cell.angle_alpha   90.00
_cell.angle_beta   90.00
_cell.angle_gamma   90.00
#
_symmetry.space_group_name_H-M   'P 1'
#
loop_
_entity.id
_entity.type
_entity.pdbx_description
1 polymer ?
#
loop_
_entity_poly.entity_id
_entity_poly.type
_entity_poly.pdbx_seq_one_letter_code
_entity_poly.pdbx_strand_id
1 'polypeptide(L)'
;MTTGSDAIDQHNQHNHMDNGGDEFLLSLYGFTQHDDNTLVADVVDGITQHGDHNQITNEGGVERRDRGNNMGRGLQRLNRACRGKLQVVITEGNIRPVVPLVAAKFATECNIIVRNHVPILPHWKLYKEKPASAYVNLFLGKLKAKFDINIEDDTVKMACTEMMKSAVRQQRYRLKQKYFDPFPLHLVTKTSPVKFMSNEQWTQLLESWKSPQKMEMCQKNKENRGNVKYHHTTGSRAYMVHVENLDDKYNDEEPNAFDLFKEFHYSKKKKCYTPVVQEAITRMENKLSTTTEGEELKSVAQVVADVLAENTKKNRFLKNVGFHNAQPRFSEQSTETELEAEKRTNAELRAQVADLSNKVQESEQARIKDREEMKRSQSEMEAKLNLLLSQIRPS
;
A
#
# COMPACT_ATOMS: atom_id res chain seq x y z
N MET A 1 56.55 29.79 -9.53
CA MET A 1 56.14 29.93 -8.12
C MET A 1 55.07 31.02 -8.08
N THR A 2 53.81 30.60 -8.18
CA THR A 2 52.77 30.67 -7.11
C THR A 2 52.03 32.02 -7.12
N THR A 3 50.83 32.07 -7.72
CA THR A 3 49.47 32.09 -7.09
C THR A 3 49.06 33.52 -6.68
N GLY A 4 47.86 34.03 -6.93
CA GLY A 4 46.60 33.41 -7.37
C GLY A 4 45.61 34.48 -7.84
N SER A 5 44.67 34.03 -8.67
CA SER A 5 43.62 34.84 -9.30
C SER A 5 42.45 35.14 -8.36
N ASP A 6 41.84 36.29 -8.62
CA ASP A 6 40.66 36.86 -7.97
C ASP A 6 39.47 35.90 -7.89
N ALA A 7 38.92 35.78 -6.67
CA ALA A 7 37.69 35.07 -6.37
C ALA A 7 36.48 36.02 -6.50
N ILE A 8 35.53 35.62 -7.34
CA ILE A 8 34.16 36.14 -7.37
C ILE A 8 33.39 35.44 -6.25
N ASP A 9 33.02 36.17 -5.20
CA ASP A 9 32.24 35.65 -4.08
C ASP A 9 30.75 35.97 -4.29
N GLN A 10 30.03 35.03 -4.92
CA GLN A 10 28.57 35.01 -4.93
C GLN A 10 28.09 34.16 -3.74
N HIS A 11 27.31 34.79 -2.87
CA HIS A 11 26.56 34.15 -1.79
C HIS A 11 25.78 32.92 -2.29
N ASN A 12 26.29 31.72 -1.99
CA ASN A 12 25.58 30.47 -2.16
C ASN A 12 25.16 29.95 -0.78
N GLN A 13 23.91 30.19 -0.40
CA GLN A 13 23.31 29.61 0.79
C GLN A 13 23.14 28.10 0.59
N HIS A 14 24.02 27.33 1.22
CA HIS A 14 23.89 25.88 1.38
C HIS A 14 22.69 25.58 2.31
N ASN A 15 21.53 25.28 1.73
CA ASN A 15 20.48 24.55 2.46
C ASN A 15 20.85 23.08 2.50
N HIS A 16 21.30 22.64 3.66
CA HIS A 16 21.45 21.25 4.06
C HIS A 16 20.08 20.56 3.96
N MET A 17 19.88 19.74 2.93
CA MET A 17 18.69 18.89 2.81
C MET A 17 18.85 17.69 3.76
N ASP A 18 18.12 17.74 4.86
CA ASP A 18 17.90 16.61 5.77
C ASP A 18 16.97 15.60 5.06
N ASN A 19 17.59 14.63 4.39
CA ASN A 19 16.95 13.60 3.57
C ASN A 19 16.58 12.37 4.44
N GLY A 20 15.91 12.61 5.58
CA GLY A 20 15.65 11.59 6.61
C GLY A 20 14.20 11.11 6.78
N GLY A 21 13.29 11.44 5.85
CA GLY A 21 11.85 11.21 6.05
C GLY A 21 11.13 10.26 5.10
N ASP A 22 11.70 9.98 3.93
CA ASP A 22 10.93 9.38 2.82
C ASP A 22 11.09 7.87 2.63
N GLU A 23 11.96 7.21 3.41
CA GLU A 23 12.16 5.75 3.31
C GLU A 23 11.12 4.93 4.11
N PHE A 24 10.38 5.55 5.03
CA PHE A 24 9.36 4.86 5.83
C PHE A 24 7.98 4.76 5.15
N LEU A 25 7.77 5.46 4.03
CA LEU A 25 6.46 5.61 3.41
C LEU A 25 6.07 4.47 2.45
N LEU A 26 6.99 3.58 2.07
CA LEU A 26 6.71 2.43 1.19
C LEU A 26 6.31 1.14 1.94
N SER A 27 6.54 1.06 3.25
CA SER A 27 6.25 -0.13 4.07
C SER A 27 4.77 -0.23 4.54
N LEU A 28 4.04 0.89 4.55
CA LEU A 28 2.65 0.94 5.04
C LEU A 28 1.58 0.81 3.94
N TYR A 29 1.98 0.55 2.69
CA TYR A 29 1.07 0.35 1.55
C TYR A 29 0.50 -1.09 1.44
N GLY A 30 0.62 -1.89 2.50
CA GLY A 30 0.13 -3.28 2.56
C GLY A 30 -1.01 -3.55 3.55
N PHE A 31 -1.61 -2.54 4.17
CA PHE A 31 -2.77 -2.73 5.04
C PHE A 31 -4.05 -2.21 4.38
N THR A 32 -4.62 -3.01 3.49
CA THR A 32 -6.07 -3.02 3.26
C THR A 32 -6.76 -3.77 4.39
N GLN A 33 -6.76 -3.20 5.60
CA GLN A 33 -7.83 -3.49 6.54
C GLN A 33 -9.08 -2.83 5.98
N HIS A 34 -9.97 -3.66 5.45
CA HIS A 34 -11.36 -3.27 5.28
C HIS A 34 -11.94 -3.09 6.68
N ASP A 35 -11.93 -1.84 7.16
CA ASP A 35 -12.82 -1.43 8.25
C ASP A 35 -14.24 -1.34 7.67
N ASP A 36 -14.86 -2.50 7.46
CA ASP A 36 -16.29 -2.64 7.20
C ASP A 36 -17.06 -2.32 8.49
N ASN A 37 -17.03 -1.06 8.92
CA ASN A 37 -17.92 -0.54 9.95
C ASN A 37 -19.33 -0.38 9.36
N THR A 38 -19.99 -1.49 9.05
CA THR A 38 -21.42 -1.57 8.76
C THR A 38 -21.92 -2.97 9.10
N LEU A 39 -22.18 -3.22 10.39
CA LEU A 39 -23.22 -4.06 10.97
C LEU A 39 -22.77 -4.56 12.34
N VAL A 40 -23.13 -3.83 13.39
CA VAL A 40 -23.30 -4.43 14.72
C VAL A 40 -24.80 -4.66 14.90
N ALA A 41 -25.21 -5.90 14.71
CA ALA A 41 -26.43 -6.46 15.28
C ALA A 41 -26.15 -7.95 15.50
N ASP A 42 -26.39 -8.39 16.73
CA ASP A 42 -26.40 -9.80 17.12
C ASP A 42 -27.22 -10.64 16.14
N VAL A 43 -26.72 -11.85 15.90
CA VAL A 43 -27.42 -13.09 15.54
C VAL A 43 -28.68 -12.97 14.65
N VAL A 44 -28.58 -13.62 13.48
CA VAL A 44 -29.60 -13.89 12.43
C VAL A 44 -29.58 -12.97 11.19
N ASP A 45 -29.25 -13.64 10.08
CA ASP A 45 -29.48 -13.36 8.66
C ASP A 45 -29.10 -12.02 8.02
N GLY A 46 -28.29 -12.14 6.95
CA GLY A 46 -28.61 -11.52 5.68
C GLY A 46 -27.82 -10.29 5.23
N ILE A 47 -26.83 -10.55 4.36
CA ILE A 47 -26.49 -9.78 3.13
C ILE A 47 -25.73 -8.44 3.27
N THR A 48 -24.49 -8.44 2.71
CA THR A 48 -24.05 -7.49 1.66
C THR A 48 -23.31 -8.29 0.58
N GLN A 49 -23.55 -7.96 -0.70
CA GLN A 49 -22.92 -8.55 -1.89
C GLN A 49 -21.89 -7.55 -2.45
N HIS A 50 -20.71 -8.04 -2.83
CA HIS A 50 -19.86 -7.39 -3.83
C HIS A 50 -20.27 -7.91 -5.21
N GLY A 51 -20.26 -7.01 -6.19
CA GLY A 51 -20.82 -7.21 -7.52
C GLY A 51 -20.05 -8.24 -8.35
N ASP A 52 -20.81 -9.17 -8.91
CA ASP A 52 -20.60 -9.68 -10.26
C ASP A 52 -21.82 -9.27 -11.07
N HIS A 53 -21.56 -8.60 -12.19
CA HIS A 53 -22.57 -8.33 -13.21
C HIS A 53 -22.81 -9.64 -13.96
N ASN A 54 -23.95 -10.29 -13.70
CA ASN A 54 -24.58 -11.19 -14.66
C ASN A 54 -26.06 -10.84 -14.70
N GLN A 55 -26.50 -10.32 -15.85
CA GLN A 55 -27.90 -10.09 -16.16
C GLN A 55 -28.61 -11.44 -16.21
N ILE A 56 -29.43 -11.71 -15.20
CA ILE A 56 -30.49 -12.72 -15.29
C ILE A 56 -31.78 -11.94 -15.03
N THR A 57 -32.55 -11.74 -16.09
CA THR A 57 -33.91 -11.20 -16.07
C THR A 57 -34.81 -12.18 -15.37
N ASN A 58 -35.10 -11.96 -14.08
CA ASN A 58 -36.24 -12.58 -13.41
C ASN A 58 -37.21 -11.49 -12.99
N GLU A 59 -38.32 -11.43 -13.72
CA GLU A 59 -39.50 -10.66 -13.39
C GLU A 59 -40.10 -11.21 -12.07
N GLY A 60 -40.33 -10.32 -11.11
CA GLY A 60 -40.89 -10.66 -9.79
C GLY A 60 -39.95 -10.43 -8.61
N GLY A 61 -39.39 -9.22 -8.47
CA GLY A 61 -38.52 -8.86 -7.36
C GLY A 61 -39.27 -8.11 -6.25
N VAL A 62 -39.50 -8.75 -5.10
CA VAL A 62 -39.79 -8.03 -3.84
C VAL A 62 -38.61 -7.09 -3.58
N GLU A 63 -38.85 -5.78 -3.63
CA GLU A 63 -37.82 -4.77 -3.29
C GLU A 63 -37.26 -5.08 -1.90
N ARG A 64 -35.98 -5.48 -1.86
CA ARG A 64 -35.25 -5.64 -0.61
C ARG A 64 -35.18 -4.27 0.05
N ARG A 65 -35.78 -4.13 1.25
CA ARG A 65 -35.63 -2.91 2.04
C ARG A 65 -34.17 -2.80 2.50
N ASP A 66 -33.41 -1.95 1.82
CA ASP A 66 -32.06 -1.63 2.26
C ASP A 66 -32.12 -0.95 3.63
N ARG A 67 -31.31 -1.44 4.58
CA ARG A 67 -31.17 -0.80 5.89
C ARG A 67 -30.60 0.60 5.68
N GLY A 68 -31.35 1.62 6.10
CA GLY A 68 -30.88 3.01 6.04
C GLY A 68 -29.63 3.27 6.88
N ASN A 69 -29.00 4.40 6.62
CA ASN A 69 -27.79 4.85 7.31
C ASN A 69 -27.93 4.81 8.85
N ASN A 70 -26.92 4.31 9.55
CA ASN A 70 -26.87 4.41 11.01
C ASN A 70 -26.83 5.88 11.47
N MET A 71 -27.70 6.23 12.42
CA MET A 71 -27.89 7.58 12.97
C MET A 71 -27.51 7.69 14.46
N GLY A 72 -26.80 6.70 15.01
CA GLY A 72 -26.31 6.75 16.39
C GLY A 72 -27.38 6.48 17.44
N ARG A 73 -28.56 5.97 17.05
CA ARG A 73 -29.67 5.69 17.97
C ARG A 73 -29.28 4.70 19.07
N GLY A 74 -28.40 3.74 18.79
CA GLY A 74 -27.90 2.80 19.79
C GLY A 74 -27.12 3.47 20.91
N LEU A 75 -26.20 4.39 20.58
CA LEU A 75 -25.47 5.18 21.58
C LEU A 75 -26.43 6.07 22.38
N GLN A 76 -27.41 6.69 21.72
CA GLN A 76 -28.41 7.52 22.40
C GLN A 76 -29.23 6.72 23.42
N ARG A 77 -29.63 5.49 23.08
CA ARG A 77 -30.34 4.59 24.01
C ARG A 77 -29.47 4.25 25.22
N LEU A 78 -28.20 3.92 25.01
CA LEU A 78 -27.26 3.61 26.08
C LEU A 78 -27.04 4.81 27.01
N ASN A 79 -26.77 6.01 26.46
CA ASN A 79 -26.61 7.21 27.28
C ASN A 79 -27.86 7.51 28.13
N ARG A 80 -29.06 7.28 27.58
CA ARG A 80 -30.33 7.44 28.32
C ARG A 80 -30.46 6.41 29.45
N ALA A 81 -30.16 5.14 29.16
CA ALA A 81 -30.24 4.06 30.14
C ALA A 81 -29.26 4.26 31.31
N CYS A 82 -28.02 4.66 31.01
CA CYS A 82 -26.98 4.93 32.01
C CYS A 82 -27.11 6.31 32.67
N ARG A 83 -28.08 7.15 32.26
CA ARG A 83 -28.24 8.56 32.69
C ARG A 83 -26.94 9.37 32.62
N GLY A 84 -26.09 9.06 31.64
CA GLY A 84 -24.73 9.60 31.54
C GLY A 84 -24.14 9.33 30.17
N LYS A 85 -22.97 9.91 29.91
CA LYS A 85 -22.23 9.62 28.66
C LYS A 85 -21.38 8.37 28.87
N LEU A 86 -21.23 7.57 27.82
CA LEU A 86 -20.30 6.45 27.84
C LEU A 86 -18.86 6.96 28.01
N GLN A 87 -18.15 6.41 28.99
CA GLN A 87 -16.73 6.69 29.19
C GLN A 87 -15.91 6.07 28.05
N VAL A 88 -15.00 6.87 27.49
CA VAL A 88 -14.04 6.44 26.48
C VAL A 88 -12.64 6.52 27.07
N VAL A 89 -12.04 5.36 27.29
CA VAL A 89 -10.64 5.21 27.72
C VAL A 89 -9.85 4.63 26.56
N ILE A 90 -8.87 5.38 26.06
CA ILE A 90 -7.96 4.97 25.00
C ILE A 90 -6.55 4.95 25.60
N THR A 91 -5.90 3.80 25.56
CA THR A 91 -4.53 3.63 26.05
C THR A 91 -3.53 4.03 24.97
N GLU A 92 -2.28 4.26 25.37
CA GLU A 92 -1.19 4.55 24.45
C GLU A 92 -1.05 3.47 23.36
N GLY A 93 -0.75 3.90 22.14
CA GLY A 93 -0.64 3.04 20.96
C GLY A 93 -1.98 2.63 20.31
N ASN A 94 -3.10 2.78 21.00
CA ASN A 94 -4.42 2.40 20.48
C ASN A 94 -5.17 3.58 19.86
N ILE A 95 -5.90 3.31 18.77
CA ILE A 95 -6.79 4.30 18.12
C ILE A 95 -8.26 4.17 18.54
N ARG A 96 -8.60 3.10 19.26
CA ARG A 96 -9.95 2.77 19.71
C ARG A 96 -9.93 2.41 21.20
N PRO A 97 -11.06 2.57 21.91
CA PRO A 97 -11.22 2.06 23.27
C PRO A 97 -10.98 0.55 23.35
N VAL A 98 -10.49 0.07 24.50
CA VAL A 98 -10.25 -1.37 24.73
C VAL A 98 -11.55 -2.15 24.81
N VAL A 99 -12.58 -1.57 25.44
CA VAL A 99 -13.88 -2.24 25.62
C VAL A 99 -14.61 -2.35 24.27
N PRO A 100 -14.90 -3.56 23.75
CA PRO A 100 -15.42 -3.75 22.39
C PRO A 100 -16.73 -3.01 22.10
N LEU A 101 -17.67 -3.03 23.06
CA LEU A 101 -18.95 -2.35 22.92
C LEU A 101 -18.78 -0.84 22.80
N VAL A 102 -17.93 -0.24 23.64
CA VAL A 102 -17.61 1.19 23.60
C VAL A 102 -16.88 1.53 22.30
N ALA A 103 -15.91 0.71 21.89
CA ALA A 103 -15.17 0.89 20.65
C ALA A 103 -16.09 0.92 19.42
N ALA A 104 -17.08 0.03 19.36
CA ALA A 104 -18.05 -0.02 18.28
C ALA A 104 -18.93 1.25 18.24
N LYS A 105 -19.42 1.74 19.40
CA LYS A 105 -20.20 2.97 19.45
C LYS A 105 -19.37 4.20 19.12
N PHE A 106 -18.14 4.27 19.64
CA PHE A 106 -17.17 5.33 19.35
C PHE A 106 -16.87 5.41 17.86
N ALA A 107 -16.46 4.30 17.23
CA ALA A 107 -16.16 4.26 15.80
C ALA A 107 -17.37 4.63 14.92
N THR A 108 -18.58 4.19 15.31
CA THR A 108 -19.82 4.53 14.63
C THR A 108 -20.09 6.04 14.70
N GLU A 109 -19.96 6.65 15.87
CA GLU A 109 -20.21 8.08 16.06
C GLU A 109 -19.16 8.93 15.33
N CYS A 110 -17.88 8.53 15.32
CA CYS A 110 -16.85 9.19 14.49
C CYS A 110 -17.28 9.27 13.02
N ASN A 111 -17.77 8.16 12.46
CA ASN A 111 -18.26 8.11 11.09
C ASN A 111 -19.49 9.00 10.87
N ILE A 112 -20.42 9.05 11.83
CA ILE A 112 -21.61 9.90 11.75
C ILE A 112 -21.25 11.37 11.80
N ILE A 113 -20.33 11.77 12.70
CA ILE A 113 -19.88 13.15 12.83
C ILE A 113 -19.26 13.62 11.52
N VAL A 114 -18.32 12.84 10.96
CA VAL A 114 -17.66 13.18 9.69
C VAL A 114 -18.68 13.27 8.56
N ARG A 115 -19.55 12.27 8.42
CA ARG A 115 -20.57 12.22 7.37
C ARG A 115 -21.53 13.40 7.39
N ASN A 116 -21.79 14.00 8.55
CA ASN A 116 -22.85 15.00 8.69
C ASN A 116 -22.33 16.43 8.86
N HIS A 117 -21.06 16.62 9.26
CA HIS A 117 -20.58 17.93 9.72
C HIS A 117 -19.19 18.32 9.22
N VAL A 118 -18.39 17.39 8.70
CA VAL A 118 -17.00 17.66 8.34
C VAL A 118 -16.88 17.75 6.82
N PRO A 119 -16.48 18.92 6.26
CA PRO A 119 -16.15 19.02 4.84
C PRO A 119 -15.04 18.04 4.45
N ILE A 120 -15.22 17.32 3.33
CA ILE A 120 -14.26 16.33 2.83
C ILE A 120 -13.26 16.97 1.86
N LEU A 121 -12.07 17.32 2.36
CA LEU A 121 -10.99 17.91 1.57
C LEU A 121 -10.21 16.85 0.75
N PRO A 122 -9.47 17.25 -0.31
CA PRO A 122 -8.69 16.34 -1.16
C PRO A 122 -7.55 15.57 -0.48
N HIS A 123 -6.91 16.16 0.53
CA HIS A 123 -5.72 15.60 1.19
C HIS A 123 -5.77 15.81 2.71
N TRP A 124 -5.20 14.87 3.49
CA TRP A 124 -5.22 14.96 4.96
C TRP A 124 -4.41 16.16 5.50
N LYS A 125 -3.29 16.50 4.84
CA LYS A 125 -2.45 17.65 5.21
C LYS A 125 -3.25 18.96 5.33
N LEU A 126 -4.25 19.16 4.48
CA LEU A 126 -5.09 20.35 4.49
C LEU A 126 -5.87 20.53 5.81
N TYR A 127 -6.21 19.45 6.51
CA TYR A 127 -6.89 19.55 7.82
C TYR A 127 -5.97 20.05 8.93
N LYS A 128 -4.66 20.09 8.72
CA LYS A 128 -3.68 20.60 9.71
C LYS A 128 -3.51 22.11 9.61
N GLU A 129 -3.83 22.70 8.47
CA GLU A 129 -3.60 24.12 8.15
C GLU A 129 -4.85 24.97 8.47
N LYS A 130 -4.66 26.26 8.77
CA LYS A 130 -5.79 27.19 8.93
C LYS A 130 -6.36 27.57 7.55
N PRO A 131 -7.69 27.68 7.39
CA PRO A 131 -8.73 27.59 8.41
C PRO A 131 -9.24 26.16 8.69
N ALA A 132 -8.83 25.15 7.91
CA ALA A 132 -9.38 23.80 7.96
C ALA A 132 -9.08 23.02 9.25
N SER A 133 -8.06 23.42 10.02
CA SER A 133 -7.82 22.92 11.39
C SER A 133 -9.03 23.11 12.33
N ALA A 134 -9.89 24.09 12.05
CA ALA A 134 -11.15 24.26 12.77
C ALA A 134 -12.08 23.02 12.64
N TYR A 135 -11.99 22.25 11.55
CA TYR A 135 -12.80 21.04 11.37
C TYR A 135 -12.37 19.91 12.31
N VAL A 136 -11.09 19.84 12.67
CA VAL A 136 -10.60 18.89 13.68
C VAL A 136 -11.17 19.26 15.05
N ASN A 137 -11.14 20.55 15.41
CA ASN A 137 -11.72 21.03 16.67
C ASN A 137 -13.24 20.82 16.71
N LEU A 138 -13.95 21.03 15.60
CA LEU A 138 -15.38 20.74 15.47
C LEU A 138 -15.67 19.26 15.71
N PHE A 139 -14.87 18.37 15.11
CA PHE A 139 -14.99 16.93 15.27
C PHE A 139 -14.79 16.52 16.73
N LEU A 140 -13.71 16.99 17.36
CA LEU A 140 -13.40 16.72 18.76
C LEU A 140 -14.50 17.26 19.70
N GLY A 141 -14.97 18.48 19.49
CA GLY A 141 -16.06 19.06 20.27
C GLY A 141 -17.36 18.25 20.18
N LYS A 142 -17.68 17.72 19.00
CA LYS A 142 -18.84 16.82 18.82
C LYS A 142 -18.65 15.48 19.52
N LEU A 143 -17.45 14.94 19.58
CA LEU A 143 -17.16 13.74 20.39
C LEU A 143 -17.32 14.03 21.89
N LYS A 144 -16.77 15.14 22.40
CA LYS A 144 -16.93 15.58 23.80
C LYS A 144 -18.40 15.72 24.21
N ALA A 145 -19.26 16.12 23.26
CA ALA A 145 -20.70 16.23 23.50
C ALA A 145 -21.40 14.87 23.66
N LYS A 146 -20.86 13.80 23.06
CA LYS A 146 -21.48 12.46 23.02
C LYS A 146 -20.92 11.47 24.01
N PHE A 147 -19.62 11.57 24.31
CA PHE A 147 -18.88 10.68 25.20
C PHE A 147 -18.32 11.44 26.39
N ASP A 148 -18.09 10.71 27.48
CA ASP A 148 -17.21 11.18 28.54
C ASP A 148 -15.78 10.82 28.14
N ILE A 149 -15.05 11.81 27.60
CA ILE A 149 -13.75 11.63 26.96
C ILE A 149 -12.85 12.81 27.29
N ASN A 150 -11.62 12.52 27.71
CA ASN A 150 -10.61 13.52 27.99
C ASN A 150 -9.85 13.89 26.70
N ILE A 151 -10.27 14.95 26.02
CA ILE A 151 -9.63 15.44 24.77
C ILE A 151 -8.39 16.30 25.05
N GLU A 152 -8.16 16.67 26.30
CA GLU A 152 -6.96 17.40 26.72
C GLU A 152 -5.75 16.48 26.81
N ASP A 153 -5.98 15.17 26.93
CA ASP A 153 -4.95 14.15 26.80
C ASP A 153 -4.48 13.99 25.34
N ASP A 154 -3.17 14.10 25.13
CA ASP A 154 -2.57 14.06 23.79
C ASP A 154 -2.74 12.70 23.10
N THR A 155 -2.69 11.60 23.86
CA THR A 155 -2.90 10.24 23.34
C THR A 155 -4.32 10.08 22.82
N VAL A 156 -5.33 10.51 23.60
CA VAL A 156 -6.74 10.48 23.20
C VAL A 156 -6.99 11.38 22.01
N LYS A 157 -6.39 12.58 21.98
CA LYS A 157 -6.52 13.53 20.87
C LYS A 157 -5.91 12.98 19.58
N MET A 158 -4.75 12.34 19.65
CA MET A 158 -4.13 11.65 18.52
C MET A 158 -5.01 10.50 18.00
N ALA A 159 -5.51 9.65 18.90
CA ALA A 159 -6.41 8.55 18.53
C ALA A 159 -7.69 9.04 17.84
N CYS A 160 -8.33 10.08 18.39
CA CYS A 160 -9.50 10.72 17.78
C CYS A 160 -9.19 11.28 16.39
N THR A 161 -8.00 11.89 16.23
CA THR A 161 -7.54 12.48 14.97
C THR A 161 -7.32 11.40 13.90
N GLU A 162 -6.72 10.26 14.26
CA GLU A 162 -6.57 9.13 13.34
C GLU A 162 -7.91 8.47 12.99
N MET A 163 -8.86 8.40 13.94
CA MET A 163 -10.23 7.97 13.66
C MET A 163 -10.96 8.92 12.69
N MET A 164 -10.78 10.24 12.84
CA MET A 164 -11.30 11.24 11.91
C MET A 164 -10.71 11.06 10.51
N LYS A 165 -9.39 10.90 10.40
CA LYS A 165 -8.67 10.68 9.14
C LYS A 165 -9.20 9.46 8.38
N SER A 166 -9.38 8.34 9.06
CA SER A 166 -9.97 7.13 8.49
C SER A 166 -11.41 7.34 8.04
N ALA A 167 -12.25 8.00 8.86
CA ALA A 167 -13.63 8.31 8.51
C ALA A 167 -13.72 9.25 7.30
N VAL A 168 -12.87 10.29 7.21
CA VAL A 168 -12.78 11.22 6.07
C VAL A 168 -12.39 10.47 4.80
N ARG A 169 -11.38 9.58 4.87
CA ARG A 169 -10.97 8.75 3.74
C ARG A 169 -12.14 7.91 3.23
N GLN A 170 -12.90 7.29 4.13
CA GLN A 170 -14.06 6.47 3.76
C GLN A 170 -15.20 7.30 3.17
N GLN A 171 -15.49 8.48 3.71
CA GLN A 171 -16.48 9.39 3.13
C GLN A 171 -16.05 9.87 1.74
N ARG A 172 -14.76 10.18 1.55
CA ARG A 172 -14.22 10.55 0.23
C ARG A 172 -14.46 9.44 -0.79
N TYR A 173 -14.17 8.18 -0.42
CA TYR A 173 -14.44 7.02 -1.28
C TYR A 173 -15.93 6.90 -1.63
N ARG A 174 -16.83 6.98 -0.64
CA ARG A 174 -18.28 6.90 -0.86
C ARG A 174 -18.81 8.00 -1.77
N LEU A 175 -18.33 9.23 -1.59
CA LEU A 175 -18.68 10.36 -2.46
C LEU A 175 -18.20 10.13 -3.89
N LYS A 176 -16.97 9.67 -4.08
CA LYS A 176 -16.42 9.34 -5.40
C LYS A 176 -17.24 8.25 -6.09
N GLN A 177 -17.49 7.15 -5.39
CA GLN A 177 -18.23 6.01 -5.89
C GLN A 177 -19.65 6.38 -6.35
N LYS A 178 -20.32 7.32 -5.64
CA LYS A 178 -21.72 7.66 -5.92
C LYS A 178 -21.89 8.79 -6.92
N TYR A 179 -20.99 9.77 -6.91
CA TYR A 179 -21.18 11.04 -7.62
C TYR A 179 -20.12 11.33 -8.69
N PHE A 180 -19.07 10.50 -8.79
CA PHE A 180 -18.00 10.68 -9.77
C PHE A 180 -17.82 9.45 -10.67
N ASP A 181 -17.51 8.29 -10.10
CA ASP A 181 -17.18 7.08 -10.87
C ASP A 181 -18.29 6.62 -11.85
N PRO A 182 -19.60 6.78 -11.57
CA PRO A 182 -20.66 6.37 -12.49
C PRO A 182 -20.86 7.31 -13.69
N PHE A 183 -20.24 8.49 -13.70
CA PHE A 183 -20.53 9.55 -14.67
C PHE A 183 -19.30 9.86 -15.53
N PRO A 184 -19.47 10.07 -16.85
CA PRO A 184 -18.39 10.62 -17.66
C PRO A 184 -18.07 12.05 -17.18
N LEU A 185 -16.82 12.49 -17.38
CA LEU A 185 -16.29 13.72 -16.77
C LEU A 185 -17.10 14.99 -17.05
N HIS A 186 -17.81 15.05 -18.18
CA HIS A 186 -18.64 16.17 -18.58
C HIS A 186 -20.03 16.20 -17.90
N LEU A 187 -20.48 15.07 -17.32
CA LEU A 187 -21.76 14.96 -16.60
C LEU A 187 -21.63 15.06 -15.08
N VAL A 188 -20.40 15.14 -14.55
CA VAL A 188 -20.18 15.30 -13.11
C VAL A 188 -20.68 16.68 -12.66
N THR A 189 -21.61 16.69 -11.70
CA THR A 189 -22.23 17.92 -11.20
C THR A 189 -21.23 18.81 -10.46
N LYS A 190 -21.19 20.11 -10.78
CA LYS A 190 -20.35 21.10 -10.07
C LYS A 190 -20.96 21.56 -8.73
N THR A 191 -22.24 21.27 -8.51
CA THR A 191 -22.91 21.54 -7.23
C THR A 191 -22.60 20.43 -6.25
N SER A 192 -22.31 20.80 -5.00
CA SER A 192 -22.06 19.84 -3.93
C SER A 192 -23.31 18.97 -3.69
N PRO A 193 -23.18 17.63 -3.72
CA PRO A 193 -24.29 16.74 -3.43
C PRO A 193 -24.59 16.64 -1.92
N VAL A 194 -23.79 17.30 -1.07
CA VAL A 194 -23.89 17.21 0.39
C VAL A 194 -23.95 18.57 1.05
N LYS A 195 -24.76 18.68 2.12
CA LYS A 195 -25.06 19.96 2.80
C LYS A 195 -23.91 20.49 3.66
N PHE A 196 -22.99 19.64 4.08
CA PHE A 196 -21.88 19.99 4.99
C PHE A 196 -20.61 20.40 4.24
N MET A 197 -20.69 20.64 2.93
CA MET A 197 -19.58 21.03 2.07
C MET A 197 -20.04 22.10 1.08
N SER A 198 -19.22 23.14 0.88
CA SER A 198 -19.50 24.17 -0.13
C SER A 198 -19.25 23.66 -1.56
N ASN A 199 -19.83 24.34 -2.54
CA ASN A 199 -19.59 24.04 -3.96
C ASN A 199 -18.12 24.21 -4.36
N GLU A 200 -17.41 25.15 -3.73
CA GLU A 200 -15.98 25.37 -3.97
C GLU A 200 -15.14 24.18 -3.47
N GLN A 201 -15.37 23.73 -2.24
CA GLN A 201 -14.71 22.55 -1.67
C GLN A 201 -15.00 21.28 -2.47
N TRP A 202 -16.24 21.12 -2.95
CA TRP A 202 -16.62 20.03 -3.83
C TRP A 202 -15.86 20.09 -5.16
N THR A 203 -15.77 21.27 -5.78
CA THR A 203 -15.05 21.46 -7.05
C THR A 203 -13.56 21.15 -6.89
N GLN A 204 -12.92 21.58 -5.80
CA GLN A 204 -11.53 21.22 -5.49
C GLN A 204 -11.34 19.69 -5.36
N LEU A 205 -12.31 19.00 -4.76
CA LEU A 205 -12.29 17.54 -4.65
C LEU A 205 -12.40 16.86 -6.02
N LEU A 206 -13.33 17.33 -6.86
CA LEU A 206 -13.51 16.87 -8.24
C LEU A 206 -12.24 17.04 -9.06
N GLU A 207 -11.62 18.22 -9.01
CA GLU A 207 -10.37 18.50 -9.75
C GLU A 207 -9.27 17.53 -9.33
N SER A 208 -9.19 17.25 -8.03
CA SER A 208 -8.23 16.29 -7.51
C SER A 208 -8.45 14.86 -8.04
N TRP A 209 -9.70 14.46 -8.34
CA TRP A 209 -10.01 13.15 -8.91
C TRP A 209 -9.82 13.09 -10.43
N LYS A 210 -9.93 14.24 -11.13
CA LYS A 210 -9.65 14.37 -12.57
C LYS A 210 -8.15 14.38 -12.89
N SER A 211 -7.30 14.63 -11.91
CA SER A 211 -5.84 14.59 -12.07
C SER A 211 -5.39 13.24 -12.67
N PRO A 212 -4.65 13.24 -13.80
CA PRO A 212 -4.18 12.02 -14.45
C PRO A 212 -3.40 11.10 -13.51
N GLN A 213 -2.53 11.67 -12.66
CA GLN A 213 -1.75 10.92 -11.67
C GLN A 213 -2.64 10.14 -10.69
N LYS A 214 -3.74 10.77 -10.20
CA LYS A 214 -4.66 10.07 -9.29
C LYS A 214 -5.47 9.01 -10.01
N MET A 215 -5.89 9.25 -11.26
CA MET A 215 -6.61 8.26 -12.05
C MET A 215 -5.76 7.02 -12.29
N GLU A 216 -4.51 7.21 -12.71
CA GLU A 216 -3.56 6.12 -12.94
C GLU A 216 -3.31 5.31 -11.65
N MET A 217 -3.08 6.01 -10.53
CA MET A 217 -2.91 5.36 -9.22
C MET A 217 -4.16 4.58 -8.78
N CYS A 218 -5.36 5.13 -9.01
CA CYS A 218 -6.62 4.42 -8.72
C CYS A 218 -6.76 3.16 -9.58
N GLN A 219 -6.40 3.23 -10.86
CA GLN A 219 -6.46 2.10 -11.79
C GLN A 219 -5.48 0.99 -11.37
N LYS A 220 -4.21 1.33 -11.12
CA LYS A 220 -3.21 0.40 -10.58
C LYS A 220 -3.67 -0.26 -9.27
N ASN A 221 -4.25 0.52 -8.36
CA ASN A 221 -4.77 -0.03 -7.10
C ASN A 221 -5.96 -0.98 -7.31
N LYS A 222 -6.81 -0.73 -8.32
CA LYS A 222 -7.93 -1.61 -8.68
C LYS A 222 -7.42 -2.93 -9.27
N GLU A 223 -6.43 -2.87 -10.16
CA GLU A 223 -5.76 -4.04 -10.73
C GLU A 223 -5.07 -4.87 -9.64
N ASN A 224 -4.30 -4.22 -8.76
CA ASN A 224 -3.68 -4.85 -7.60
C ASN A 224 -4.70 -5.53 -6.70
N ARG A 225 -5.87 -4.91 -6.49
CA ARG A 225 -6.95 -5.51 -5.71
C ARG A 225 -7.56 -6.72 -6.41
N GLY A 226 -7.69 -6.70 -7.74
CA GLY A 226 -8.16 -7.83 -8.54
C GLY A 226 -7.20 -9.03 -8.49
N ASN A 227 -5.90 -8.78 -8.27
CA ASN A 227 -4.88 -9.82 -8.14
C ASN A 227 -4.82 -10.49 -6.76
N VAL A 228 -5.64 -10.07 -5.79
CA VAL A 228 -5.70 -10.70 -4.46
C VAL A 228 -6.36 -12.08 -4.60
N LYS A 229 -5.58 -13.15 -4.40
CA LYS A 229 -6.08 -14.53 -4.56
C LYS A 229 -6.88 -15.06 -3.37
N TYR A 230 -6.39 -14.80 -2.16
CA TYR A 230 -6.95 -15.37 -0.93
C TYR A 230 -7.72 -14.29 -0.16
N HIS A 231 -9.03 -14.22 -0.39
CA HIS A 231 -9.92 -13.36 0.36
C HIS A 231 -10.36 -14.04 1.66
N HIS A 232 -10.09 -13.41 2.80
CA HIS A 232 -10.61 -13.86 4.09
C HIS A 232 -12.12 -13.61 4.19
N THR A 233 -12.79 -14.41 5.03
CA THR A 233 -14.25 -14.42 5.20
C THR A 233 -14.70 -13.96 6.59
N THR A 234 -13.77 -13.47 7.41
CA THR A 234 -14.00 -13.07 8.81
C THR A 234 -14.69 -11.74 9.03
N GLY A 235 -15.06 -11.06 7.94
CA GLY A 235 -15.65 -9.73 7.99
C GLY A 235 -14.73 -8.73 8.68
N SER A 236 -15.33 -7.77 9.38
CA SER A 236 -14.64 -6.65 10.04
C SER A 236 -13.94 -7.02 11.36
N ARG A 237 -13.87 -8.32 11.70
CA ARG A 237 -13.21 -8.80 12.91
C ARG A 237 -11.72 -9.01 12.64
N ALA A 238 -10.87 -8.46 13.52
CA ALA A 238 -9.44 -8.68 13.47
C ALA A 238 -9.09 -10.16 13.69
N TYR A 239 -8.00 -10.63 13.08
CA TYR A 239 -7.53 -12.02 13.18
C TYR A 239 -7.35 -12.45 14.64
N MET A 240 -6.61 -11.67 15.46
CA MET A 240 -6.36 -11.98 16.87
C MET A 240 -7.64 -12.19 17.68
N VAL A 241 -8.57 -11.24 17.60
CA VAL A 241 -9.88 -11.34 18.27
C VAL A 241 -10.66 -12.54 17.74
N HIS A 242 -10.51 -12.88 16.45
CA HIS A 242 -11.16 -14.07 15.91
C HIS A 242 -10.54 -15.36 16.47
N VAL A 243 -9.22 -15.41 16.67
CA VAL A 243 -8.51 -16.56 17.28
C VAL A 243 -8.96 -16.75 18.73
N GLU A 244 -9.00 -15.68 19.55
CA GLU A 244 -9.49 -15.74 20.94
C GLU A 244 -10.93 -16.27 21.05
N ASN A 245 -11.77 -16.01 20.05
CA ASN A 245 -13.15 -16.52 20.01
C ASN A 245 -13.24 -17.98 19.50
N LEU A 246 -12.12 -18.63 19.18
CA LEU A 246 -12.08 -20.04 18.76
C LEU A 246 -11.75 -20.99 19.91
N ASP A 247 -11.35 -20.50 21.09
CA ASP A 247 -10.97 -21.32 22.24
C ASP A 247 -12.09 -22.32 22.62
N ASP A 248 -13.35 -21.87 22.59
CA ASP A 248 -14.53 -22.72 22.83
C ASP A 248 -14.70 -23.87 21.82
N LYS A 249 -14.13 -23.75 20.61
CA LYS A 249 -14.30 -24.70 19.49
C LYS A 249 -13.25 -25.81 19.50
N TYR A 250 -12.07 -25.54 20.05
CA TYR A 250 -10.92 -26.46 20.00
C TYR A 250 -10.57 -27.09 21.35
N ASN A 251 -11.47 -27.04 22.36
CA ASN A 251 -11.26 -27.65 23.68
C ASN A 251 -9.89 -27.29 24.29
N ASP A 252 -9.51 -26.01 24.25
CA ASP A 252 -8.23 -25.48 24.73
C ASP A 252 -6.96 -25.97 23.97
N GLU A 253 -7.11 -26.64 22.82
CA GLU A 253 -5.98 -26.97 21.93
C GLU A 253 -5.72 -25.83 20.93
N GLU A 254 -4.49 -25.30 20.89
CA GLU A 254 -4.15 -24.18 20.00
C GLU A 254 -4.29 -24.59 18.52
N PRO A 255 -5.13 -23.89 17.73
CA PRO A 255 -5.31 -24.23 16.31
C PRO A 255 -4.01 -24.06 15.53
N ASN A 256 -3.62 -25.09 14.76
CA ASN A 256 -2.45 -24.98 13.89
C ASN A 256 -2.70 -24.00 12.72
N ALA A 257 -1.62 -23.58 12.06
CA ALA A 257 -1.66 -22.62 10.96
C ALA A 257 -2.58 -23.03 9.79
N PHE A 258 -2.72 -24.34 9.54
CA PHE A 258 -3.57 -24.87 8.47
C PHE A 258 -5.06 -24.82 8.85
N ASP A 259 -5.40 -25.12 10.10
CA ASP A 259 -6.76 -24.98 10.61
C ASP A 259 -7.22 -23.53 10.64
N LEU A 260 -6.34 -22.62 11.04
CA LEU A 260 -6.59 -21.18 10.92
C LEU A 260 -6.81 -20.80 9.45
N PHE A 261 -5.98 -21.26 8.52
CA PHE A 261 -6.18 -20.96 7.10
C PHE A 261 -7.57 -21.38 6.60
N LYS A 262 -8.03 -22.58 6.97
CA LYS A 262 -9.39 -23.07 6.68
C LYS A 262 -10.46 -22.16 7.32
N GLU A 263 -10.40 -21.90 8.62
CA GLU A 263 -11.40 -21.08 9.31
C GLU A 263 -11.48 -19.66 8.72
N PHE A 264 -10.34 -19.05 8.40
CA PHE A 264 -10.27 -17.67 7.88
C PHE A 264 -10.76 -17.52 6.44
N HIS A 265 -10.87 -18.60 5.67
CA HIS A 265 -11.31 -18.57 4.27
C HIS A 265 -12.62 -19.32 4.01
N TYR A 266 -13.21 -19.93 5.04
CA TYR A 266 -14.51 -20.57 4.92
C TYR A 266 -15.65 -19.54 4.96
N SER A 267 -16.49 -19.50 3.92
CA SER A 267 -17.64 -18.61 3.92
C SER A 267 -18.79 -19.22 4.70
N LYS A 268 -19.07 -18.71 5.91
CA LYS A 268 -20.25 -19.14 6.69
C LYS A 268 -21.58 -18.89 5.94
N LYS A 269 -21.63 -17.84 5.13
CA LYS A 269 -22.81 -17.47 4.32
C LYS A 269 -23.02 -18.43 3.15
N LYS A 270 -21.97 -18.71 2.37
CA LYS A 270 -22.06 -19.59 1.19
C LYS A 270 -21.87 -21.07 1.56
N LYS A 271 -21.48 -21.35 2.80
CA LYS A 271 -21.12 -22.68 3.33
C LYS A 271 -20.07 -23.40 2.47
N CYS A 272 -19.12 -22.65 1.92
CA CYS A 272 -18.09 -23.21 1.04
C CYS A 272 -16.80 -22.37 1.06
N TYR A 273 -15.75 -22.97 0.52
CA TYR A 273 -14.52 -22.31 0.13
C TYR A 273 -14.62 -21.82 -1.32
N THR A 274 -13.83 -20.81 -1.68
CA THR A 274 -13.65 -20.47 -3.10
C THR A 274 -12.80 -21.55 -3.80
N PRO A 275 -12.94 -21.75 -5.13
CA PRO A 275 -12.15 -22.76 -5.84
C PRO A 275 -10.64 -22.61 -5.63
N VAL A 276 -10.15 -21.36 -5.62
CA VAL A 276 -8.73 -21.03 -5.37
C VAL A 276 -8.27 -21.43 -3.97
N VAL A 277 -9.15 -21.28 -2.96
CA VAL A 277 -8.85 -21.70 -1.58
C VAL A 277 -8.91 -23.22 -1.47
N GLN A 278 -9.86 -23.89 -2.11
CA GLN A 278 -9.94 -25.36 -2.12
C GLN A 278 -8.68 -25.98 -2.71
N GLU A 279 -8.23 -25.47 -3.85
CA GLU A 279 -7.00 -25.94 -4.47
C GLU A 279 -5.78 -25.75 -3.55
N ALA A 280 -5.69 -24.62 -2.87
CA ALA A 280 -4.63 -24.36 -1.90
C ALA A 280 -4.69 -25.33 -0.70
N ILE A 281 -5.90 -25.61 -0.19
CA ILE A 281 -6.13 -26.58 0.88
C ILE A 281 -5.66 -27.97 0.44
N THR A 282 -6.06 -28.45 -0.74
CA THR A 282 -5.64 -29.75 -1.28
C THR A 282 -4.12 -29.83 -1.45
N ARG A 283 -3.46 -28.75 -1.92
CA ARG A 283 -1.99 -28.72 -1.99
C ARG A 283 -1.33 -28.80 -0.63
N MET A 284 -1.86 -28.10 0.38
CA MET A 284 -1.35 -28.16 1.75
C MET A 284 -1.51 -29.58 2.32
N GLU A 285 -2.67 -30.22 2.13
CA GLU A 285 -2.94 -31.61 2.56
C GLU A 285 -1.98 -32.61 1.91
N ASN A 286 -1.74 -32.47 0.60
CA ASN A 286 -0.80 -33.32 -0.12
C ASN A 286 0.63 -33.16 0.43
N LYS A 287 1.11 -31.92 0.63
CA LYS A 287 2.45 -31.67 1.18
C LYS A 287 2.60 -32.20 2.61
N LEU A 288 1.56 -32.08 3.44
CA LEU A 288 1.55 -32.65 4.80
C LEU A 288 1.57 -34.19 4.78
N SER A 289 0.88 -34.81 3.82
CA SER A 289 0.81 -36.28 3.69
C SER A 289 2.07 -36.91 3.10
N THR A 290 2.81 -36.20 2.23
CA THR A 290 4.02 -36.71 1.58
C THR A 290 5.30 -36.58 2.43
N THR A 291 5.23 -35.93 3.59
CA THR A 291 6.41 -35.72 4.44
C THR A 291 6.73 -37.01 5.20
N THR A 292 7.48 -37.93 4.58
CA THR A 292 7.97 -39.16 5.25
C THR A 292 9.44 -39.45 4.92
N GLU A 293 10.22 -39.66 6.00
CA GLU A 293 11.56 -40.24 6.15
C GLU A 293 12.75 -39.65 5.35
N GLY A 294 13.37 -38.60 5.89
CA GLY A 294 14.76 -38.23 5.57
C GLY A 294 15.06 -36.72 5.58
N GLU A 295 14.06 -35.87 5.35
CA GLU A 295 14.16 -34.41 5.50
C GLU A 295 13.60 -33.96 6.86
N GLU A 296 14.19 -32.90 7.41
CA GLU A 296 13.72 -32.21 8.63
C GLU A 296 12.21 -31.96 8.51
N LEU A 297 11.40 -32.54 9.41
CA LEU A 297 9.93 -32.49 9.35
C LEU A 297 9.47 -31.03 9.22
N LYS A 298 8.94 -30.66 8.04
CA LYS A 298 8.41 -29.31 7.81
C LYS A 298 7.23 -29.10 8.75
N SER A 299 7.31 -28.08 9.60
CA SER A 299 6.20 -27.70 10.46
C SER A 299 4.96 -27.36 9.62
N VAL A 300 3.76 -27.54 10.17
CA VAL A 300 2.50 -27.19 9.49
C VAL A 300 2.50 -25.73 9.01
N ALA A 301 3.07 -24.83 9.82
CA ALA A 301 3.21 -23.43 9.47
C ALA A 301 4.14 -23.21 8.26
N GLN A 302 5.21 -24.00 8.13
CA GLN A 302 6.11 -23.95 6.98
C GLN A 302 5.41 -24.41 5.69
N VAL A 303 4.62 -25.48 5.76
CA VAL A 303 3.86 -25.95 4.59
C VAL A 303 2.85 -24.90 4.12
N VAL A 304 2.14 -24.27 5.06
CA VAL A 304 1.23 -23.16 4.73
C VAL A 304 2.00 -22.00 4.12
N ALA A 305 3.17 -21.64 4.67
CA ALA A 305 4.00 -20.58 4.14
C ALA A 305 4.44 -20.82 2.70
N ASP A 306 4.91 -22.03 2.39
CA ASP A 306 5.41 -22.42 1.08
C ASP A 306 4.31 -22.32 0.01
N VAL A 307 3.12 -22.87 0.30
CA VAL A 307 1.98 -22.82 -0.64
C VAL A 307 1.51 -21.37 -0.86
N LEU A 308 1.52 -20.54 0.19
CA LEU A 308 1.15 -19.14 0.08
C LEU A 308 2.21 -18.31 -0.68
N ALA A 309 3.50 -18.67 -0.56
CA ALA A 309 4.61 -18.00 -1.21
C ALA A 309 4.63 -18.19 -2.74
N GLU A 310 4.12 -19.32 -3.24
CA GLU A 310 3.92 -19.58 -4.69
C GLU A 310 3.09 -18.47 -5.36
N ASN A 311 2.24 -17.79 -4.59
CA ASN A 311 1.31 -16.79 -5.09
C ASN A 311 1.72 -15.36 -4.75
N THR A 312 2.33 -15.14 -3.58
CA THR A 312 2.74 -13.81 -3.14
C THR A 312 3.95 -13.91 -2.22
N LYS A 313 5.08 -13.35 -2.67
CA LYS A 313 6.35 -13.31 -1.92
C LYS A 313 6.26 -12.60 -0.55
N LYS A 314 5.28 -11.72 -0.36
CA LYS A 314 5.07 -10.93 0.87
C LYS A 314 3.78 -11.30 1.60
N ASN A 315 3.41 -12.58 1.63
CA ASN A 315 2.21 -13.00 2.33
C ASN A 315 2.35 -12.75 3.84
N ARG A 316 1.39 -12.03 4.44
CA ARG A 316 1.39 -11.66 5.87
C ARG A 316 0.42 -12.49 6.72
N PHE A 317 -0.26 -13.47 6.15
CA PHE A 317 -1.28 -14.28 6.83
C PHE A 317 -0.74 -14.86 8.13
N LEU A 318 0.36 -15.61 8.06
CA LEU A 318 0.98 -16.26 9.23
C LEU A 318 1.38 -15.25 10.32
N LYS A 319 1.96 -14.11 9.95
CA LYS A 319 2.25 -13.03 10.89
C LYS A 319 1.00 -12.46 11.56
N ASN A 320 -0.11 -12.36 10.81
CA ASN A 320 -1.37 -11.81 11.32
C ASN A 320 -2.13 -12.79 12.23
N VAL A 321 -1.82 -14.08 12.14
CA VAL A 321 -2.38 -15.14 13.00
C VAL A 321 -1.41 -15.61 14.10
N GLY A 322 -0.32 -14.87 14.34
CA GLY A 322 0.61 -15.12 15.45
C GLY A 322 1.84 -15.98 15.15
N PHE A 323 2.01 -16.45 13.90
CA PHE A 323 3.17 -17.26 13.50
C PHE A 323 4.29 -16.38 12.93
N HIS A 324 5.30 -16.09 13.75
CA HIS A 324 6.41 -15.19 13.40
C HIS A 324 7.61 -15.88 12.71
N ASN A 325 7.80 -17.19 12.92
CA ASN A 325 8.99 -17.93 12.46
C ASN A 325 8.78 -18.72 11.16
N ALA A 326 7.58 -18.63 10.56
CA ALA A 326 7.20 -19.41 9.39
C ALA A 326 7.44 -18.67 8.06
N GLN A 327 8.35 -17.70 8.03
CA GLN A 327 8.84 -17.23 6.73
C GLN A 327 9.60 -18.39 6.10
N PRO A 328 9.32 -18.77 4.85
CA PRO A 328 10.25 -19.64 4.16
C PRO A 328 11.59 -18.92 4.13
N ARG A 329 12.68 -19.64 4.44
CA ARG A 329 14.06 -19.14 4.37
C ARG A 329 14.44 -18.86 2.91
N PHE A 330 13.77 -17.92 2.26
CA PHE A 330 14.04 -17.50 0.88
C PHE A 330 15.13 -16.42 0.82
N SER A 331 15.52 -15.81 1.94
CA SER A 331 16.45 -14.68 1.93
C SER A 331 17.89 -15.07 1.62
N GLU A 332 18.32 -16.31 1.87
CA GLU A 332 19.70 -16.74 1.61
C GLU A 332 19.84 -17.36 0.21
N GLN A 333 18.90 -18.23 -0.19
CA GLN A 333 19.00 -18.96 -1.46
C GLN A 333 18.71 -18.08 -2.69
N SER A 334 17.77 -17.13 -2.59
CA SER A 334 17.46 -16.21 -3.70
C SER A 334 18.61 -15.23 -3.95
N THR A 335 19.19 -14.67 -2.88
CA THR A 335 20.34 -13.74 -3.00
C THR A 335 21.56 -14.44 -3.54
N GLU A 336 21.79 -15.71 -3.19
CA GLU A 336 22.94 -16.46 -3.68
C GLU A 336 22.78 -16.80 -5.17
N THR A 337 21.56 -17.16 -5.62
CA THR A 337 21.29 -17.36 -7.05
C THR A 337 21.34 -16.07 -7.88
N GLU A 338 20.84 -14.94 -7.36
CA GLU A 338 20.95 -13.64 -8.02
C GLU A 338 22.41 -13.15 -8.05
N LEU A 339 23.15 -13.32 -6.95
CA LEU A 339 24.57 -12.96 -6.86
C LEU A 339 25.43 -13.80 -7.81
N GLU A 340 25.17 -15.10 -7.95
CA GLU A 340 25.87 -15.95 -8.90
C GLU A 340 25.51 -15.61 -10.35
N ALA A 341 24.25 -15.25 -10.64
CA ALA A 341 23.87 -14.74 -11.96
C ALA A 341 24.55 -13.39 -12.27
N GLU A 342 24.59 -12.47 -11.30
CA GLU A 342 25.23 -11.16 -11.44
C GLU A 342 26.77 -11.25 -11.51
N LYS A 343 27.39 -12.22 -10.83
CA LYS A 343 28.83 -12.54 -11.00
C LYS A 343 29.13 -13.06 -12.40
N ARG A 344 28.25 -13.91 -12.96
CA ARG A 344 28.41 -14.43 -14.33
C ARG A 344 28.28 -13.31 -15.35
N THR A 345 27.27 -12.45 -15.24
CA THR A 345 27.10 -11.31 -16.16
C THR A 345 28.23 -10.29 -16.02
N ASN A 346 28.71 -10.03 -14.80
CA ASN A 346 29.88 -9.17 -14.58
C ASN A 346 31.18 -9.76 -15.15
N ALA A 347 31.37 -11.08 -15.06
CA ALA A 347 32.51 -11.74 -15.68
C ALA A 347 32.47 -11.62 -17.22
N GLU A 348 31.28 -11.76 -17.80
CA GLU A 348 31.05 -11.63 -19.24
C GLU A 348 31.26 -10.19 -19.72
N LEU A 349 30.77 -9.19 -18.99
CA LEU A 349 31.03 -7.77 -19.25
C LEU A 349 32.52 -7.43 -19.14
N ARG A 350 33.23 -7.95 -18.13
CA ARG A 350 34.69 -7.75 -17.99
C ARG A 350 35.45 -8.35 -19.17
N ALA A 351 35.04 -9.53 -19.66
CA ALA A 351 35.63 -10.15 -20.83
C ALA A 351 35.40 -9.29 -22.10
N GLN A 352 34.19 -8.76 -22.29
CA GLN A 352 33.88 -7.86 -23.41
C GLN A 352 34.67 -6.54 -23.36
N VAL A 353 34.80 -5.95 -22.17
CA VAL A 353 35.60 -4.73 -21.98
C VAL A 353 37.08 -4.99 -22.27
N ALA A 354 37.62 -6.15 -21.88
CA ALA A 354 39.00 -6.51 -22.20
C ALA A 354 39.22 -6.70 -23.70
N ASP A 355 38.31 -7.37 -24.41
CA ASP A 355 38.37 -7.54 -25.88
C ASP A 355 38.31 -6.20 -26.62
N LEU A 356 37.39 -5.32 -26.22
CA LEU A 356 37.28 -3.96 -26.75
C LEU A 356 38.55 -3.14 -26.49
N SER A 357 39.11 -3.23 -25.28
CA SER A 357 40.35 -2.53 -24.93
C SER A 357 41.52 -2.98 -25.79
N ASN A 358 41.66 -4.28 -26.07
CA ASN A 358 42.69 -4.81 -26.96
C ASN A 358 42.50 -4.31 -28.39
N LYS A 359 41.28 -4.35 -28.94
CA LYS A 359 40.99 -3.83 -30.28
C LYS A 359 41.27 -2.35 -30.42
N VAL A 360 40.96 -1.55 -29.40
CA VAL A 360 41.28 -0.12 -29.37
C VAL A 360 42.80 0.08 -29.36
N GLN A 361 43.54 -0.66 -28.55
CA GLN A 361 44.99 -0.57 -28.49
C GLN A 361 45.66 -0.99 -29.81
N GLU A 362 45.20 -2.06 -30.45
CA GLU A 362 45.67 -2.50 -31.77
C GLU A 362 45.38 -1.45 -32.85
N SER A 363 44.18 -0.85 -32.84
CA SER A 363 43.80 0.23 -33.75
C SER A 363 44.67 1.48 -33.56
N GLU A 364 44.95 1.86 -32.30
CA GLU A 364 45.82 2.99 -31.97
C GLU A 364 47.26 2.75 -32.46
N GLN A 365 47.80 1.54 -32.25
CA GLN A 365 49.14 1.17 -32.73
C GLN A 365 49.24 1.19 -34.26
N ALA A 366 48.22 0.70 -34.96
CA ALA A 366 48.17 0.77 -36.42
C ALA A 366 48.18 2.23 -36.90
N ARG A 367 47.38 3.10 -36.27
CA ARG A 367 47.36 4.54 -36.60
C ARG A 367 48.69 5.24 -36.35
N ILE A 368 49.40 4.87 -35.29
CA ILE A 368 50.74 5.42 -34.99
C ILE A 368 51.73 4.99 -36.08
N LYS A 369 51.73 3.70 -36.44
CA LYS A 369 52.61 3.17 -37.48
C LYS A 369 52.36 3.83 -38.83
N ASP A 370 51.10 3.95 -39.25
CA ASP A 370 50.73 4.63 -40.50
C ASP A 370 51.18 6.09 -40.50
N ARG A 371 51.07 6.79 -39.36
CA ARG A 371 51.53 8.17 -39.21
C ARG A 371 53.05 8.28 -39.30
N GLU A 372 53.80 7.32 -38.78
CA GLU A 372 55.26 7.28 -38.91
C GLU A 372 55.70 6.99 -40.35
N GLU A 373 55.04 6.06 -41.03
CA GLU A 373 55.29 5.75 -42.45
C GLU A 373 55.00 6.97 -43.34
N MET A 374 53.87 7.67 -43.11
CA MET A 374 53.54 8.91 -43.81
C MET A 374 54.60 10.00 -43.57
N LYS A 375 55.09 10.17 -42.35
CA LYS A 375 56.18 11.12 -42.05
C LYS A 375 57.48 10.76 -42.76
N ARG A 376 57.85 9.46 -42.80
CA ARG A 376 59.05 9.00 -43.53
C ARG A 376 58.92 9.29 -45.02
N SER A 377 57.79 8.94 -45.63
CA SER A 377 57.53 9.22 -47.05
C SER A 377 57.55 10.73 -47.35
N GLN A 378 56.98 11.55 -46.48
CA GLN A 378 57.04 13.01 -46.59
C GLN A 378 58.48 13.53 -46.54
N SER A 379 59.29 13.06 -45.59
CA SER A 379 60.71 13.46 -45.49
C SER A 379 61.53 13.02 -46.70
N GLU A 380 61.24 11.85 -47.28
CA GLU A 380 61.92 11.37 -48.48
C GLU A 380 61.55 12.20 -49.71
N MET A 381 60.28 12.59 -49.83
CA MET A 381 59.81 13.48 -50.90
C MET A 381 60.43 14.88 -50.77
N GLU A 382 60.50 15.42 -49.56
CA GLU A 382 61.15 16.71 -49.29
C GLU A 382 62.66 16.66 -49.60
N ALA A 383 63.35 15.57 -49.25
CA ALA A 383 64.75 15.37 -49.62
C ALA A 383 64.94 15.31 -51.15
N LYS A 384 64.07 14.59 -51.88
CA LYS A 384 64.08 14.53 -53.36
C LYS A 384 63.81 15.91 -53.98
N LEU A 385 62.88 16.68 -53.41
CA LEU A 385 62.56 18.02 -53.87
C LEU A 385 63.74 18.99 -53.65
N ASN A 386 64.37 18.96 -52.48
CA ASN A 386 65.57 19.74 -52.20
C ASN A 386 66.74 19.38 -53.13
N LEU A 387 66.91 18.08 -53.45
CA LEU A 387 67.90 17.62 -54.43
C LEU A 387 67.63 18.20 -55.82
N LEU A 388 66.38 18.14 -56.31
CA LEU A 388 66.01 18.73 -57.61
C LEU A 388 66.22 20.25 -57.62
N LEU A 389 65.83 20.95 -56.56
CA LEU A 389 66.07 22.39 -56.45
C LEU A 389 67.57 22.75 -56.45
N SER A 390 68.43 21.90 -55.88
CA SER A 390 69.89 22.10 -55.93
C SER A 390 70.49 21.94 -57.33
N GLN A 391 69.83 21.16 -58.20
CA GLN A 391 70.21 20.98 -59.61
C GLN A 391 69.71 22.14 -60.50
N ILE A 392 68.73 22.92 -60.03
CA ILE A 392 68.18 24.10 -60.73
C ILE A 392 68.81 25.38 -60.16
N ARG A 393 70.14 25.39 -59.96
CA ARG A 393 70.84 26.67 -59.80
C ARG A 393 71.04 27.32 -61.16
N PRO A 394 70.62 28.58 -61.34
CA PRO A 394 70.86 29.31 -62.59
C PRO A 394 72.37 29.62 -62.73
N SER A 395 72.88 29.43 -63.95
CA SER A 395 74.10 30.08 -64.44
C SER A 395 73.83 31.55 -64.77
#